data_AF-A0A6G1S9Y3-F1
#
_entry.id   AF-A0A6G1S9Y3-F1
#
_cell.length_a   1.000
_cell.length_b   1.000
_cell.length_c   1.000
_cell.angle_alpha   90.00
_cell.angle_beta   90.00
_cell.angle_gamma   90.00
#
_symmetry.space_group_name_H-M   'P 1'
#
loop_
_entity.id
_entity.type
_entity.pdbx_description
1 polymer ?
#
loop_
_entity_poly.entity_id
_entity_poly.type
_entity_poly.pdbx_seq_one_letter_code
_entity_poly.pdbx_strand_id
1 'polypeptide(L)'
;MTPSDLAENCARFDTIAKCSDKCDHIDKQLTHIEGLISSVNDDHLGKLIENASQLKSNLQQSKPLRSREYHALREHLPGLEAIINIPTKLCQYVNDPDHYNEALGLFEVIHHLDQEHSQTAPILRDIHEQARKYHSQLIVNLCNRLDELEESSQQELSNLVNQLIRCGGFSSRDLRLRFLQARDHWFNNECESRTDSFDDLTSFFCRGLPKIFEEYKFIFSDSATLANSKLVAISSQKSPIHDKNDQVKEDGAIINSWLLLKTSTFILSLEMHLEALEESRSLTPSMLSDTMEKCFKLTDWLASIGFDFSSQLKPIFAKSVIEEVKFNVQSATEQFETDFTKLISKSIESLLLPIDDKILRISNMRPEEQIPKSIEHYPIFKIYCLYMIDSMRWVQATKTMISPLSLCLDVYAALNGSLTRVMKALAVVLNTDNNTNHPILSKIAVSFLTEAVPFIANYCELIFPEKVMLNAIGLTRTEFKNLCLNEPEKVRNFRLDLRQIGQPIRGTMPALMQALES
;
A
#
# COMPACT_ATOMS: atom_id res chain seq x y z
N MET A 1 45.45 3.39 -9.52
CA MET A 1 46.21 3.99 -10.63
C MET A 1 45.77 5.44 -10.73
N THR A 2 46.70 6.39 -10.71
CA THR A 2 46.33 7.80 -10.79
C THR A 2 46.07 8.18 -12.25
N PRO A 3 45.22 9.20 -12.54
CA PRO A 3 44.97 9.67 -13.91
C PRO A 3 46.26 10.08 -14.65
N SER A 4 47.29 10.49 -13.91
CA SER A 4 48.61 10.84 -14.43
C SER A 4 49.36 9.63 -15.01
N ASP A 5 49.20 8.44 -14.44
CA ASP A 5 49.90 7.23 -14.89
C ASP A 5 49.33 6.66 -16.19
N LEU A 6 48.07 6.95 -16.51
CA LEU A 6 47.44 6.50 -17.76
C LEU A 6 47.72 7.44 -18.94
N ALA A 7 47.73 8.76 -18.71
CA ALA A 7 48.07 9.73 -19.74
C ALA A 7 49.51 9.52 -20.27
N GLU A 8 50.44 9.16 -19.38
CA GLU A 8 51.82 8.85 -19.76
C GLU A 8 51.91 7.55 -20.57
N ASN A 9 51.07 6.55 -20.27
CA ASN A 9 51.02 5.28 -21.00
C ASN A 9 50.37 5.40 -22.39
N CYS A 10 49.41 6.31 -22.58
CA CYS A 10 48.77 6.53 -23.88
C CYS A 10 49.62 7.35 -24.85
N ALA A 11 50.38 8.34 -24.37
CA ALA A 11 51.40 9.02 -25.19
C ALA A 11 52.47 8.05 -25.73
N ARG A 12 52.69 6.93 -25.02
CA ARG A 12 53.63 5.87 -25.41
C ARG A 12 53.05 4.91 -26.46
N PHE A 13 51.73 4.74 -26.53
CA PHE A 13 51.05 3.98 -27.61
C PHE A 13 51.21 4.63 -28.99
N ASP A 14 51.13 5.96 -29.07
CA ASP A 14 51.36 6.71 -30.32
C ASP A 14 52.75 6.48 -30.91
N THR A 15 53.76 6.32 -30.04
CA THR A 15 55.13 5.97 -30.46
C THR A 15 55.25 4.53 -30.94
N ILE A 16 54.47 3.59 -30.40
CA ILE A 16 54.50 2.17 -30.79
C ILE A 16 53.79 1.98 -32.14
N ALA A 17 52.66 2.63 -32.38
CA ALA A 17 51.97 2.60 -33.68
C ALA A 17 52.87 3.11 -34.81
N LYS A 18 53.60 4.22 -34.57
CA LYS A 18 54.59 4.77 -35.51
C LYS A 18 55.81 3.87 -35.74
N CYS A 19 56.11 2.95 -34.82
CA CYS A 19 57.17 1.94 -35.02
C CYS A 19 56.69 0.77 -35.88
N SER A 20 55.43 0.36 -35.76
CA SER A 20 54.83 -0.70 -36.58
C SER A 20 54.83 -0.34 -38.07
N ASP A 21 54.40 0.88 -38.43
CA ASP A 21 54.38 1.36 -39.83
C ASP A 21 55.78 1.37 -40.47
N LYS A 22 56.83 1.57 -39.66
CA LYS A 22 58.22 1.53 -40.11
C LYS A 22 58.71 0.11 -40.35
N CYS A 23 58.23 -0.88 -39.59
CA CYS A 23 58.53 -2.30 -39.82
C CYS A 23 57.93 -2.80 -41.14
N ASP A 24 56.67 -2.44 -41.44
CA ASP A 24 56.01 -2.82 -42.70
C ASP A 24 56.70 -2.21 -43.93
N HIS A 25 57.28 -1.01 -43.79
CA HIS A 25 58.07 -0.38 -44.84
C HIS A 25 59.37 -1.16 -45.12
N ILE A 26 59.99 -1.76 -44.09
CA ILE A 26 61.23 -2.53 -44.21
C ILE A 26 60.96 -3.91 -44.83
N ASP A 27 59.84 -4.57 -44.51
CA ASP A 27 59.48 -5.85 -45.12
C ASP A 27 59.18 -5.73 -46.62
N LYS A 28 58.56 -4.62 -47.06
CA LYS A 28 58.42 -4.31 -48.49
C LYS A 28 59.78 -4.12 -49.16
N GLN A 29 60.76 -3.54 -48.48
CA GLN A 29 62.12 -3.44 -49.03
C GLN A 29 62.83 -4.80 -49.10
N LEU A 30 62.59 -5.72 -48.15
CA LEU A 30 63.11 -7.08 -48.21
C LEU A 30 62.55 -7.86 -49.41
N THR A 31 61.25 -7.76 -49.69
CA THR A 31 60.66 -8.39 -50.89
C THR A 31 61.20 -7.81 -52.20
N HIS A 32 61.55 -6.52 -52.23
CA HIS A 32 62.18 -5.91 -53.39
C HIS A 32 63.62 -6.43 -53.61
N ILE A 33 64.35 -6.69 -52.52
CA ILE A 33 65.70 -7.25 -52.55
C ILE A 33 65.68 -8.72 -52.99
N GLU A 34 64.72 -9.52 -52.54
CA GLU A 34 64.55 -10.91 -53.01
C GLU A 34 64.28 -10.98 -54.52
N GLY A 35 63.52 -10.02 -55.05
CA GLY A 35 63.32 -9.86 -56.49
C GLY A 35 64.62 -9.56 -57.25
N LEU A 36 65.51 -8.73 -56.70
CA LEU A 36 66.80 -8.38 -57.32
C LEU A 36 67.85 -9.49 -57.22
N ILE A 37 67.75 -10.37 -56.22
CA ILE A 37 68.62 -11.55 -56.08
C ILE A 37 68.30 -12.59 -57.17
N SER A 38 67.07 -12.64 -57.66
CA SER A 38 66.67 -13.56 -58.73
C SER A 38 67.16 -13.15 -60.14
N SER A 39 67.68 -11.92 -60.31
CA SER A 39 68.10 -11.37 -61.60
C SER A 39 69.62 -11.21 -61.79
N VAL A 40 70.45 -11.94 -61.03
CA VAL A 40 71.90 -11.71 -61.01
C VAL A 40 72.64 -12.45 -62.14
N ASN A 41 73.23 -11.68 -63.07
CA ASN A 41 74.39 -12.04 -63.90
C ASN A 41 75.64 -11.28 -63.39
N ASP A 42 76.83 -11.84 -63.63
CA ASP A 42 78.09 -11.62 -62.90
C ASP A 42 78.67 -10.18 -62.80
N ASP A 43 78.22 -9.19 -63.58
CA ASP A 43 78.72 -7.80 -63.49
C ASP A 43 78.11 -6.98 -62.33
N HIS A 44 77.07 -7.48 -61.68
CA HIS A 44 76.40 -6.80 -60.55
C HIS A 44 77.01 -7.12 -59.18
N LEU A 45 77.97 -8.06 -59.10
CA LEU A 45 78.60 -8.51 -57.86
C LEU A 45 79.40 -7.41 -57.14
N GLY A 46 80.07 -6.52 -57.88
CA GLY A 46 80.81 -5.40 -57.28
C GLY A 46 79.89 -4.37 -56.60
N LYS A 47 78.79 -4.00 -57.25
CA LYS A 47 77.75 -3.14 -56.66
C LYS A 47 77.01 -3.84 -55.53
N LEU A 48 76.88 -5.16 -55.58
CA LEU A 48 76.30 -5.96 -54.51
C LEU A 48 77.18 -5.97 -53.26
N ILE A 49 78.51 -6.03 -53.40
CA ILE A 49 79.46 -5.98 -52.27
C ILE A 49 79.46 -4.59 -51.63
N GLU A 50 79.46 -3.53 -52.43
CA GLU A 50 79.38 -2.16 -51.91
C GLU A 50 78.04 -1.89 -51.21
N ASN A 51 76.93 -2.31 -51.82
CA ASN A 51 75.61 -2.23 -51.19
C ASN A 51 75.49 -3.15 -49.96
N ALA A 52 76.09 -4.34 -49.96
CA ALA A 52 76.11 -5.22 -48.79
C ALA A 52 76.95 -4.64 -47.65
N SER A 53 78.00 -3.87 -47.96
CA SER A 53 78.80 -3.15 -46.96
C SER A 53 78.03 -1.97 -46.35
N GLN A 54 77.31 -1.19 -47.18
CA GLN A 54 76.37 -0.17 -46.71
C GLN A 54 75.23 -0.79 -45.90
N LEU A 55 74.68 -1.92 -46.33
CA LEU A 55 73.60 -2.62 -45.64
C LEU A 55 74.06 -3.24 -44.33
N LYS A 56 75.31 -3.72 -44.24
CA LYS A 56 75.94 -4.13 -42.97
C LYS A 56 76.09 -2.96 -42.01
N SER A 57 76.46 -1.77 -42.50
CA SER A 57 76.56 -0.56 -41.68
C SER A 57 75.18 -0.06 -41.21
N ASN A 58 74.17 -0.08 -42.08
CA ASN A 58 72.79 0.26 -41.74
C ASN A 58 72.16 -0.77 -40.78
N LEU A 59 72.47 -2.05 -40.94
CA LEU A 59 72.05 -3.10 -40.01
C LEU A 59 72.70 -2.94 -38.64
N GLN A 60 73.99 -2.57 -38.58
CA GLN A 60 74.67 -2.27 -37.32
C GLN A 60 74.10 -1.03 -36.62
N GLN A 61 73.66 -0.02 -37.37
CA GLN A 61 72.94 1.14 -36.82
C GLN A 61 71.48 0.80 -36.42
N SER A 62 70.83 -0.14 -37.10
CA SER A 62 69.46 -0.60 -36.78
C SER A 62 69.36 -1.54 -35.58
N LYS A 63 70.45 -2.26 -35.23
CA LYS A 63 70.48 -3.17 -34.07
C LYS A 63 70.23 -2.46 -32.72
N PRO A 64 70.88 -1.32 -32.40
CA PRO A 64 70.57 -0.59 -31.17
C PRO A 64 69.19 0.05 -31.22
N LEU A 65 68.69 0.47 -32.39
CA LEU A 65 67.31 0.96 -32.55
C LEU A 65 66.29 -0.15 -32.22
N ARG A 66 66.45 -1.34 -32.80
CA ARG A 66 65.64 -2.52 -32.44
C ARG A 66 65.74 -2.85 -30.96
N SER A 67 66.94 -2.95 -30.40
CA SER A 67 67.12 -3.28 -28.99
C SER A 67 66.48 -2.26 -28.06
N ARG A 68 66.45 -0.97 -28.44
CA ARG A 68 65.87 0.12 -27.66
C ARG A 68 64.35 0.17 -27.80
N GLU A 69 63.82 -0.12 -28.99
CA GLU A 69 62.39 -0.29 -29.24
C GLU A 69 61.83 -1.52 -28.50
N TYR A 70 62.54 -2.66 -28.53
CA TYR A 70 62.20 -3.85 -27.75
C TYR A 70 62.30 -3.61 -26.23
N HIS A 71 63.29 -2.86 -25.76
CA HIS A 71 63.39 -2.48 -24.35
C HIS A 71 62.26 -1.54 -23.92
N ALA A 72 61.91 -0.55 -24.75
CA ALA A 72 60.78 0.33 -24.49
C ALA A 72 59.46 -0.45 -24.47
N LEU A 73 59.25 -1.37 -25.42
CA LEU A 73 58.10 -2.28 -25.39
C LEU A 73 58.06 -3.13 -24.11
N ARG A 74 59.21 -3.63 -23.66
CA ARG A 74 59.34 -4.48 -22.46
C ARG A 74 59.13 -3.71 -21.15
N GLU A 75 59.53 -2.44 -21.09
CA GLU A 75 59.24 -1.55 -19.96
C GLU A 75 57.76 -1.13 -19.92
N HIS A 76 57.07 -1.07 -21.06
CA HIS A 76 55.65 -0.70 -21.15
C HIS A 76 54.70 -1.91 -21.10
N LEU A 77 55.23 -3.13 -21.20
CA LEU A 77 54.50 -4.40 -21.08
C LEU A 77 53.64 -4.50 -19.80
N PRO A 78 54.12 -4.13 -18.59
CA PRO A 78 53.33 -4.22 -17.36
C PRO A 78 52.11 -3.27 -17.36
N GLY A 79 52.24 -2.10 -18.00
CA GLY A 79 51.14 -1.14 -18.15
C GLY A 79 50.08 -1.62 -19.15
N LEU A 80 50.52 -2.30 -20.22
CA LEU A 80 49.65 -2.95 -21.20
C LEU A 80 48.92 -4.17 -20.60
N GLU A 81 49.61 -4.99 -19.81
CA GLU A 81 49.00 -6.10 -19.06
C GLU A 81 47.92 -5.60 -18.10
N ALA A 82 48.18 -4.48 -17.42
CA ALA A 82 47.20 -3.88 -16.52
C ALA A 82 45.92 -3.44 -17.26
N ILE A 83 46.04 -2.87 -18.46
CA ILE A 83 44.90 -2.45 -19.30
C ILE A 83 44.15 -3.65 -19.90
N ILE A 84 44.88 -4.67 -20.39
CA ILE A 84 44.28 -5.89 -20.93
C ILE A 84 43.55 -6.69 -19.84
N ASN A 85 43.97 -6.58 -18.57
CA ASN A 85 43.32 -7.28 -17.46
C ASN A 85 42.09 -6.53 -16.89
N ILE A 86 41.78 -5.32 -17.38
CA ILE A 86 40.61 -4.54 -16.94
C ILE A 86 39.29 -5.29 -17.18
N PRO A 87 39.01 -5.88 -18.36
CA PRO A 87 37.79 -6.65 -18.59
C PRO A 87 37.65 -7.86 -17.66
N THR A 88 38.75 -8.58 -17.38
CA THR A 88 38.74 -9.73 -16.46
C THR A 88 38.41 -9.31 -15.04
N LYS A 89 39.00 -8.18 -14.57
CA LYS A 89 38.69 -7.60 -13.26
C LYS A 89 37.26 -7.07 -13.17
N LEU A 90 36.78 -6.41 -14.23
CA LEU A 90 35.38 -5.99 -14.33
C LEU A 90 34.42 -7.17 -14.25
N CYS A 91 34.73 -8.27 -14.95
CA CYS A 91 33.96 -9.50 -14.86
C CYS A 91 33.89 -10.03 -13.42
N GLN A 92 35.01 -10.01 -12.68
CA GLN A 92 35.03 -10.40 -11.26
C GLN A 92 34.19 -9.45 -10.39
N TYR A 93 34.37 -8.13 -10.53
CA TYR A 93 33.66 -7.16 -9.70
C TYR A 93 32.16 -7.05 -9.99
N VAL A 94 31.70 -7.37 -11.21
CA VAL A 94 30.26 -7.39 -11.54
C VAL A 94 29.56 -8.62 -10.93
N ASN A 95 30.31 -9.69 -10.67
CA ASN A 95 29.80 -10.89 -10.02
C ASN A 95 29.82 -10.78 -8.49
N ASP A 96 30.71 -9.96 -7.92
CA ASP A 96 30.85 -9.80 -6.47
C ASP A 96 30.01 -8.62 -5.92
N PRO A 97 29.10 -8.85 -4.96
CA PRO A 97 28.17 -7.84 -4.46
C PRO A 97 28.80 -6.70 -3.65
N ASP A 98 30.01 -6.90 -3.13
CA ASP A 98 30.72 -5.93 -2.29
C ASP A 98 31.56 -4.94 -3.12
N HIS A 99 31.78 -5.23 -4.40
CA HIS A 99 32.73 -4.49 -5.25
C HIS A 99 32.05 -3.65 -6.36
N TYR A 100 30.73 -3.38 -6.23
CA TYR A 100 30.00 -2.60 -7.24
C TYR A 100 30.47 -1.14 -7.33
N ASN A 101 30.94 -0.54 -6.23
CA ASN A 101 31.44 0.82 -6.25
C ASN A 101 32.78 0.93 -7.01
N GLU A 102 33.63 -0.07 -6.87
CA GLU A 102 34.90 -0.24 -7.56
C GLU A 102 34.69 -0.51 -9.05
N ALA A 103 33.71 -1.35 -9.40
CA ALA A 103 33.30 -1.56 -10.79
C ALA A 103 32.84 -0.25 -11.45
N LEU A 104 32.01 0.54 -10.77
CA LEU A 104 31.57 1.85 -11.25
C LEU A 104 32.73 2.84 -11.45
N GLY A 105 33.69 2.87 -10.52
CA GLY A 105 34.90 3.66 -10.67
C GLY A 105 35.72 3.25 -11.89
N LEU A 106 35.82 1.95 -12.19
CA LEU A 106 36.48 1.45 -13.39
C LEU A 106 35.75 1.83 -14.68
N PHE A 107 34.41 1.82 -14.69
CA PHE A 107 33.64 2.28 -15.85
C PHE A 107 33.87 3.78 -16.14
N GLU A 108 33.93 4.62 -15.11
CA GLU A 108 34.24 6.06 -15.25
C GLU A 108 35.64 6.26 -15.88
N VAL A 109 36.64 5.47 -15.43
CA VAL A 109 38.01 5.52 -15.98
C VAL A 109 38.06 5.03 -17.43
N ILE A 110 37.39 3.93 -17.77
CA ILE A 110 37.35 3.40 -19.15
C ILE A 110 36.66 4.38 -20.08
N HIS A 111 35.60 5.03 -19.63
CA HIS A 111 34.91 6.05 -20.41
C HIS A 111 35.81 7.27 -20.66
N HIS A 112 36.55 7.74 -19.66
CA HIS A 112 37.52 8.82 -19.83
C HIS A 112 38.65 8.44 -20.81
N LEU A 113 39.13 7.20 -20.76
CA LEU A 113 40.17 6.71 -21.68
C LEU A 113 39.68 6.59 -23.12
N ASP A 114 38.42 6.18 -23.31
CA ASP A 114 37.80 6.15 -24.63
C ASP A 114 37.72 7.57 -25.21
N GLN A 115 37.25 8.55 -24.43
CA GLN A 115 37.17 9.95 -24.89
C GLN A 115 38.52 10.56 -25.29
N GLU A 116 39.59 10.24 -24.57
CA GLU A 116 40.93 10.78 -24.83
C GLU A 116 41.65 10.08 -26.00
N HIS A 117 41.37 8.80 -26.24
CA HIS A 117 42.20 7.94 -27.12
C HIS A 117 41.43 7.15 -28.19
N SER A 118 40.15 7.49 -28.44
CA SER A 118 39.23 6.83 -29.39
C SER A 118 39.80 6.53 -30.78
N GLN A 119 40.76 7.33 -31.27
CA GLN A 119 41.19 7.28 -32.67
C GLN A 119 42.46 6.44 -32.91
N THR A 120 43.24 6.13 -31.86
CA THR A 120 44.61 5.62 -32.05
C THR A 120 44.79 4.12 -31.78
N ALA A 121 43.88 3.46 -31.04
CA ALA A 121 44.04 2.05 -30.70
C ALA A 121 42.73 1.24 -30.82
N PRO A 122 42.61 0.30 -31.78
CA PRO A 122 41.40 -0.52 -31.93
C PRO A 122 41.11 -1.42 -30.71
N ILE A 123 42.15 -1.78 -29.94
CA ILE A 123 42.03 -2.60 -28.71
C ILE A 123 41.21 -1.89 -27.62
N LEU A 124 41.32 -0.56 -27.51
CA LEU A 124 40.54 0.22 -26.55
C LEU A 124 39.04 0.21 -26.89
N ARG A 125 38.71 0.17 -28.18
CA ARG A 125 37.32 0.04 -28.65
C ARG A 125 36.71 -1.30 -28.27
N ASP A 126 37.47 -2.39 -28.41
CA ASP A 126 37.03 -3.73 -28.03
C ASP A 126 36.84 -3.85 -26.51
N ILE A 127 37.74 -3.24 -25.72
CA ILE A 127 37.62 -3.15 -24.25
C ILE A 127 36.38 -2.31 -23.86
N HIS A 128 36.11 -1.20 -24.54
CA HIS A 128 34.93 -0.39 -24.29
C HIS A 128 33.63 -1.14 -24.64
N GLU A 129 33.61 -1.90 -25.73
CA GLU A 129 32.45 -2.72 -26.09
C GLU A 129 32.19 -3.84 -25.06
N GLN A 130 33.25 -4.47 -24.56
CA GLN A 130 33.16 -5.43 -23.45
C GLN A 130 32.68 -4.76 -22.16
N ALA A 131 33.23 -3.59 -21.81
CA ALA A 131 32.80 -2.81 -20.65
C ALA A 131 31.31 -2.43 -20.74
N ARG A 132 30.80 -2.07 -21.92
CA ARG A 132 29.38 -1.78 -22.11
C ARG A 132 28.48 -3.00 -21.86
N LYS A 133 28.93 -4.20 -22.24
CA LYS A 133 28.23 -5.46 -21.93
C LYS A 133 28.19 -5.71 -20.43
N TYR A 134 29.33 -5.57 -19.74
CA TYR A 134 29.41 -5.71 -18.28
C TYR A 134 28.61 -4.64 -17.53
N HIS A 135 28.57 -3.41 -18.03
CA HIS A 135 27.76 -2.33 -17.47
C HIS A 135 26.27 -2.66 -17.55
N SER A 136 25.81 -3.21 -18.68
CA SER A 136 24.43 -3.66 -18.85
C SER A 136 24.10 -4.81 -17.89
N GLN A 137 25.03 -5.75 -17.68
CA GLN A 137 24.89 -6.82 -16.70
C GLN A 137 24.84 -6.29 -15.26
N LEU A 138 25.69 -5.31 -14.92
CA LEU A 138 25.67 -4.68 -13.60
C LEU A 138 24.32 -4.02 -13.29
N ILE A 139 23.73 -3.32 -14.28
CA ILE A 139 22.39 -2.73 -14.13
C ILE A 139 21.36 -3.82 -13.83
N VAL A 140 21.39 -4.94 -14.56
CA VAL A 140 20.48 -6.07 -14.31
C VAL A 140 20.69 -6.67 -12.92
N ASN A 141 21.94 -6.89 -12.50
CA ASN A 141 22.26 -7.43 -11.18
C ASN A 141 21.78 -6.50 -10.05
N LEU A 142 22.00 -5.19 -10.19
CA LEU A 142 21.51 -4.19 -9.23
C LEU A 142 19.97 -4.14 -9.19
N CYS A 143 19.32 -4.23 -10.34
CA CYS A 143 17.86 -4.30 -10.45
C CYS A 143 17.29 -5.56 -9.79
N ASN A 144 17.93 -6.72 -9.97
CA ASN A 144 17.52 -7.97 -9.33
C ASN A 144 17.71 -7.88 -7.81
N ARG A 145 18.84 -7.33 -7.36
CA ARG A 145 19.10 -7.12 -5.94
C ARG A 145 18.10 -6.18 -5.29
N LEU A 146 17.65 -5.15 -6.02
CA LEU A 146 16.58 -4.27 -5.54
C LEU A 146 15.27 -5.03 -5.33
N ASP A 147 14.95 -5.98 -6.21
CA ASP A 147 13.74 -6.82 -6.11
C ASP A 147 13.85 -7.87 -4.98
N GLU A 148 15.05 -8.38 -4.69
CA GLU A 148 15.31 -9.40 -3.67
C GLU A 148 15.37 -8.87 -2.22
N LEU A 149 15.41 -7.55 -2.02
CA LEU A 149 15.61 -6.97 -0.68
C LEU A 149 14.32 -6.85 0.12
N GLU A 150 13.94 -7.92 0.80
CA GLU A 150 12.71 -8.01 1.59
C GLU A 150 12.79 -7.20 2.91
N GLU A 151 13.83 -7.40 3.72
CA GLU A 151 14.08 -6.64 4.96
C GLU A 151 15.45 -5.98 4.92
N SER A 152 15.55 -4.84 4.25
CA SER A 152 16.80 -4.07 4.14
C SER A 152 16.83 -2.89 5.09
N SER A 153 18.02 -2.59 5.60
CA SER A 153 18.26 -1.32 6.28
C SER A 153 18.07 -0.16 5.28
N GLN A 154 17.50 0.96 5.73
CA GLN A 154 17.31 2.15 4.87
C GLN A 154 18.62 2.59 4.18
N GLN A 155 19.76 2.32 4.83
CA GLN A 155 21.09 2.64 4.31
C GLN A 155 21.49 1.77 3.12
N GLU A 156 21.23 0.46 3.16
CA GLU A 156 21.54 -0.45 2.04
C GLU A 156 20.73 -0.10 0.79
N LEU A 157 19.44 0.20 0.99
CA LEU A 157 18.53 0.60 -0.08
C LEU A 157 18.99 1.93 -0.71
N SER A 158 19.35 2.91 0.11
CA SER A 158 19.92 4.18 -0.36
C SER A 158 21.22 3.97 -1.12
N ASN A 159 22.12 3.11 -0.64
CA ASN A 159 23.37 2.81 -1.32
C ASN A 159 23.14 2.17 -2.71
N LEU A 160 22.20 1.22 -2.82
CA LEU A 160 21.87 0.57 -4.08
C LEU A 160 21.22 1.52 -5.08
N VAL A 161 20.29 2.35 -4.63
CA VAL A 161 19.68 3.37 -5.50
C VAL A 161 20.76 4.38 -5.94
N ASN A 162 21.67 4.78 -5.06
CA ASN A 162 22.80 5.64 -5.44
C ASN A 162 23.74 4.97 -6.46
N GLN A 163 23.98 3.66 -6.37
CA GLN A 163 24.74 2.91 -7.37
C GLN A 163 24.02 2.90 -8.73
N LEU A 164 22.70 2.67 -8.74
CA LEU A 164 21.88 2.75 -9.95
C LEU A 164 21.89 4.15 -10.60
N ILE A 165 21.87 5.21 -9.79
CA ILE A 165 22.02 6.59 -10.27
C ILE A 165 23.38 6.77 -10.96
N ARG A 166 24.46 6.25 -10.36
CA ARG A 166 25.83 6.34 -10.91
C ARG A 166 26.00 5.57 -12.22
N CYS A 167 25.25 4.50 -12.45
CA CYS A 167 25.23 3.79 -13.74
C CYS A 167 24.68 4.66 -14.89
N GLY A 168 23.93 5.74 -14.61
CA GLY A 168 23.44 6.67 -15.64
C GLY A 168 22.45 6.07 -16.66
N GLY A 169 21.90 4.88 -16.39
CA GLY A 169 20.98 4.17 -17.30
C GLY A 169 19.50 4.52 -17.15
N PHE A 170 19.11 5.24 -16.10
CA PHE A 170 17.71 5.54 -15.76
C PHE A 170 17.46 7.04 -15.68
N SER A 171 16.31 7.50 -16.15
CA SER A 171 15.81 8.83 -15.79
C SER A 171 15.40 8.84 -14.31
N SER A 172 15.29 10.04 -13.73
CA SER A 172 14.82 10.20 -12.34
C SER A 172 13.41 9.64 -12.13
N ARG A 173 12.56 9.70 -13.17
CA ARG A 173 11.23 9.09 -13.19
C ARG A 173 11.31 7.57 -13.20
N ASP A 174 12.11 6.99 -14.09
CA ASP A 174 12.22 5.54 -14.25
C ASP A 174 12.80 4.88 -13.00
N LEU A 175 13.76 5.53 -12.34
CA LEU A 175 14.36 5.03 -11.11
C LEU A 175 13.34 4.96 -9.97
N ARG A 176 12.49 5.97 -9.83
CA ARG A 176 11.40 5.99 -8.83
C ARG A 176 10.35 4.94 -9.13
N LEU A 177 9.98 4.77 -10.39
CA LEU A 177 9.07 3.70 -10.82
C LEU A 177 9.67 2.34 -10.51
N ARG A 178 10.95 2.12 -10.83
CA ARG A 178 11.63 0.86 -10.57
C ARG A 178 11.73 0.56 -9.06
N PHE A 179 12.04 1.58 -8.26
CA PHE A 179 12.02 1.49 -6.80
C PHE A 179 10.63 1.08 -6.27
N LEU A 180 9.59 1.78 -6.72
CA LEU A 180 8.23 1.49 -6.28
C LEU A 180 7.79 0.11 -6.75
N GLN A 181 8.14 -0.32 -7.96
CA GLN A 181 7.85 -1.68 -8.45
C GLN A 181 8.47 -2.76 -7.58
N ALA A 182 9.75 -2.62 -7.19
CA ALA A 182 10.42 -3.57 -6.31
C ALA A 182 9.74 -3.63 -4.93
N ARG A 183 9.44 -2.47 -4.36
CA ARG A 183 8.72 -2.37 -3.08
C ARG A 183 7.27 -2.84 -3.15
N ASP A 184 6.61 -2.63 -4.29
CA ASP A 184 5.27 -3.13 -4.58
C ASP A 184 5.24 -4.66 -4.59
N HIS A 185 6.20 -5.27 -5.28
CA HIS A 185 6.36 -6.71 -5.35
C HIS A 185 6.57 -7.33 -3.96
N TRP A 186 7.53 -6.78 -3.19
CA TRP A 186 7.73 -7.20 -1.81
C TRP A 186 6.46 -7.06 -0.95
N PHE A 187 5.79 -5.90 -1.05
CA PHE A 187 4.58 -5.62 -0.29
C PHE A 187 3.46 -6.61 -0.64
N ASN A 188 3.27 -6.92 -1.92
CA ASN A 188 2.24 -7.88 -2.35
C ASN A 188 2.58 -9.30 -1.88
N ASN A 189 3.84 -9.74 -1.95
CA ASN A 189 4.25 -11.06 -1.46
C ASN A 189 4.01 -11.20 0.05
N GLU A 190 4.30 -10.17 0.83
CA GLU A 190 3.99 -10.13 2.26
C GLU A 190 2.48 -10.07 2.55
N CYS A 191 1.70 -9.42 1.69
CA CYS A 191 0.24 -9.46 1.80
C CYS A 191 -0.30 -10.87 1.52
N GLU A 192 0.20 -11.54 0.47
CA GLU A 192 -0.19 -12.90 0.09
C GLU A 192 0.12 -13.92 1.20
N SER A 193 1.28 -13.80 1.85
CA SER A 193 1.67 -14.67 2.97
C SER A 193 0.82 -14.48 4.23
N ARG A 194 0.11 -13.35 4.36
CA ARG A 194 -0.70 -12.98 5.53
C ARG A 194 -2.21 -13.04 5.27
N THR A 195 -2.63 -13.69 4.18
CA THR A 195 -4.05 -13.80 3.78
C THR A 195 -4.92 -14.57 4.78
N ASP A 196 -4.32 -15.33 5.70
CA ASP A 196 -5.04 -16.12 6.70
C ASP A 196 -5.83 -15.27 7.71
N SER A 197 -5.38 -14.04 7.98
CA SER A 197 -6.02 -13.14 8.95
C SER A 197 -6.03 -11.71 8.44
N PHE A 198 -7.22 -11.16 8.25
CA PHE A 198 -7.38 -9.75 7.85
C PHE A 198 -6.83 -8.79 8.90
N ASP A 199 -6.77 -9.20 10.16
CA ASP A 199 -6.20 -8.38 11.23
C ASP A 199 -4.68 -8.21 11.08
N ASP A 200 -4.00 -9.28 10.66
CA ASP A 200 -2.58 -9.27 10.36
C ASP A 200 -2.31 -8.48 9.07
N LEU A 201 -3.16 -8.64 8.06
CA LEU A 201 -3.12 -7.84 6.83
C LEU A 201 -3.27 -6.34 7.15
N THR A 202 -4.30 -5.95 7.89
CA THR A 202 -4.53 -4.54 8.26
C THR A 202 -3.35 -3.97 9.06
N SER A 203 -2.83 -4.76 10.01
CA SER A 203 -1.66 -4.37 10.80
C SER A 203 -0.40 -4.21 9.94
N PHE A 204 -0.24 -5.05 8.91
CA PHE A 204 0.83 -4.93 7.93
C PHE A 204 0.67 -3.67 7.08
N PHE A 205 -0.51 -3.36 6.55
CA PHE A 205 -0.77 -2.11 5.82
C PHE A 205 -0.44 -0.87 6.66
N CYS A 206 -0.82 -0.86 7.95
CA CYS A 206 -0.53 0.22 8.88
C CYS A 206 0.97 0.45 9.15
N ARG A 207 1.83 -0.55 8.90
CA ARG A 207 3.29 -0.45 9.13
C ARG A 207 4.07 -0.35 7.83
N GLY A 208 3.68 -1.12 6.81
CA GLY A 208 4.34 -1.27 5.53
C GLY A 208 4.20 -0.04 4.65
N LEU A 209 2.99 0.55 4.53
CA LEU A 209 2.81 1.76 3.73
C LEU A 209 3.62 2.95 4.27
N PRO A 210 3.60 3.25 5.59
CA PRO A 210 4.48 4.27 6.14
C PRO A 210 5.96 3.99 5.94
N LYS A 211 6.38 2.74 6.12
CA LYS A 211 7.78 2.33 5.91
C LYS A 211 8.24 2.63 4.49
N ILE A 212 7.50 2.18 3.47
CA ILE A 212 7.84 2.40 2.06
C ILE A 212 7.82 3.91 1.73
N PHE A 213 6.85 4.65 2.26
CA PHE A 213 6.77 6.09 2.04
C PHE A 213 7.97 6.85 2.63
N GLU A 214 8.38 6.53 3.86
CA GLU A 214 9.55 7.15 4.48
C GLU A 214 10.86 6.73 3.78
N GLU A 215 10.98 5.48 3.34
CA GLU A 215 12.11 5.03 2.52
C GLU A 215 12.19 5.80 1.19
N TYR A 216 11.05 5.94 0.50
CA TYR A 216 10.96 6.72 -0.73
C TYR A 216 11.38 8.17 -0.50
N LYS A 217 10.84 8.80 0.54
CA LYS A 217 11.16 10.18 0.90
C LYS A 217 12.65 10.31 1.24
N PHE A 218 13.22 9.42 2.05
CA PHE A 218 14.63 9.46 2.40
C PHE A 218 15.55 9.39 1.18
N ILE A 219 15.29 8.44 0.28
CA ILE A 219 16.15 8.20 -0.90
C ILE A 219 16.04 9.33 -1.92
N PHE A 220 14.83 9.79 -2.22
CA PHE A 220 14.59 10.74 -3.29
C PHE A 220 14.61 12.21 -2.85
N SER A 221 14.52 12.52 -1.55
CA SER A 221 14.69 13.89 -1.04
C SER A 221 16.15 14.33 -1.06
N ASP A 222 17.09 13.44 -0.69
CA ASP A 222 18.53 13.76 -0.66
C ASP A 222 19.17 13.65 -2.07
N SER A 223 18.76 12.65 -2.86
CA SER A 223 19.30 12.43 -4.21
C SER A 223 18.82 13.45 -5.24
N ALA A 224 17.66 14.08 -5.05
CA ALA A 224 17.22 15.19 -5.89
C ALA A 224 18.20 16.39 -5.84
N THR A 225 18.92 16.58 -4.73
CA THR A 225 19.99 17.58 -4.63
C THR A 225 21.28 17.14 -5.33
N LEU A 226 21.64 15.85 -5.24
CA LEU A 226 22.89 15.31 -5.78
C LEU A 226 22.83 15.02 -7.29
N ALA A 227 21.76 14.40 -7.79
CA ALA A 227 21.55 14.09 -9.20
C ALA A 227 21.43 15.38 -10.04
N ASN A 228 20.74 16.39 -9.52
CA ASN A 228 20.64 17.70 -10.16
C ASN A 228 21.96 18.48 -10.13
N SER A 229 22.91 18.17 -9.25
CA SER A 229 24.24 18.79 -9.25
C SER A 229 25.21 18.13 -10.24
N LYS A 230 25.16 16.79 -10.38
CA LYS A 230 26.09 16.04 -11.26
C LYS A 230 25.61 15.94 -12.71
N LEU A 231 24.31 15.78 -12.98
CA LEU A 231 23.80 15.77 -14.37
C LEU A 231 23.81 17.16 -15.03
N VAL A 232 23.65 18.22 -14.24
CA VAL A 232 23.79 19.61 -14.73
C VAL A 232 25.26 19.98 -14.98
N ALA A 233 26.21 19.34 -14.30
CA ALA A 233 27.63 19.55 -14.58
C ALA A 233 28.10 18.87 -15.88
N ILE A 234 27.43 17.79 -16.30
CA ILE A 234 27.82 17.02 -17.49
C ILE A 234 27.02 17.46 -18.74
N SER A 235 25.85 18.09 -18.58
CA SER A 235 25.05 18.56 -19.69
C SER A 235 24.60 20.02 -19.50
N SER A 236 25.12 20.89 -20.37
CA SER A 236 24.45 22.11 -20.85
C SER A 236 24.59 23.40 -20.04
N GLN A 237 25.40 24.31 -20.59
CA GLN A 237 25.36 25.76 -20.43
C GLN A 237 24.05 26.42 -20.97
N LYS A 238 22.87 25.95 -20.57
CA LYS A 238 21.61 26.63 -20.93
C LYS A 238 20.59 26.64 -19.78
N SER A 239 20.55 27.78 -19.10
CA SER A 239 19.46 28.39 -18.29
C SER A 239 18.41 27.46 -17.63
N PRO A 240 18.39 27.32 -16.29
CA PRO A 240 17.37 26.54 -15.59
C PRO A 240 16.59 27.40 -14.58
N ILE A 241 15.51 28.06 -15.00
CA ILE A 241 14.60 28.72 -14.04
C ILE A 241 13.12 28.31 -14.24
N HIS A 242 12.71 27.76 -15.39
CA HIS A 242 11.28 27.51 -15.63
C HIS A 242 10.76 26.08 -15.38
N ASP A 243 11.59 25.02 -15.38
CA ASP A 243 11.10 23.62 -15.33
C ASP A 243 11.08 22.95 -13.93
N LYS A 244 11.54 23.63 -12.88
CA LYS A 244 11.68 22.99 -11.55
C LYS A 244 10.35 22.69 -10.86
N ASN A 245 9.32 23.51 -11.11
CA ASN A 245 8.01 23.33 -10.44
C ASN A 245 7.18 22.20 -11.06
N ASP A 246 7.30 21.93 -12.35
CA ASP A 246 6.54 20.87 -13.01
C ASP A 246 7.18 19.49 -12.79
N GLN A 247 8.51 19.41 -12.72
CA GLN A 247 9.19 18.16 -12.32
C GLN A 247 8.91 17.78 -10.86
N VAL A 248 8.91 18.72 -9.92
CA VAL A 248 8.59 18.43 -8.50
C VAL A 248 7.14 17.96 -8.32
N LYS A 249 6.20 18.49 -9.11
CA LYS A 249 4.81 18.04 -9.12
C LYS A 249 4.67 16.64 -9.71
N GLU A 250 5.38 16.35 -10.79
CA GLU A 250 5.37 15.04 -11.42
C GLU A 250 6.02 13.98 -10.53
N ASP A 251 7.09 14.34 -9.83
CA ASP A 251 7.78 13.47 -8.86
C ASP A 251 6.86 13.07 -7.70
N GLY A 252 6.10 14.01 -7.15
CA GLY A 252 5.09 13.73 -6.13
C GLY A 252 3.91 12.91 -6.67
N ALA A 253 3.54 13.07 -7.94
CA ALA A 253 2.41 12.37 -8.54
C ALA A 253 2.60 10.84 -8.58
N ILE A 254 3.83 10.35 -8.75
CA ILE A 254 4.12 8.91 -8.86
C ILE A 254 3.84 8.19 -7.54
N ILE A 255 4.41 8.66 -6.42
CA ILE A 255 4.19 8.06 -5.10
C ILE A 255 2.73 8.19 -4.68
N ASN A 256 2.11 9.32 -4.99
CA ASN A 256 0.69 9.59 -4.72
C ASN A 256 -0.23 8.63 -5.49
N SER A 257 0.08 8.35 -6.76
CA SER A 257 -0.67 7.38 -7.57
C SER A 257 -0.52 5.95 -7.03
N TRP A 258 0.68 5.59 -6.57
CA TRP A 258 0.93 4.30 -5.93
C TRP A 258 0.17 4.15 -4.60
N LEU A 259 0.19 5.16 -3.74
CA LEU A 259 -0.58 5.18 -2.49
C LEU A 259 -2.08 5.05 -2.74
N LEU A 260 -2.60 5.76 -3.75
CA LEU A 260 -4.00 5.67 -4.16
C LEU A 260 -4.37 4.25 -4.59
N LEU A 261 -3.53 3.61 -5.41
CA LEU A 261 -3.73 2.23 -5.82
C LEU A 261 -3.79 1.28 -4.61
N LYS A 262 -2.81 1.38 -3.69
CA LYS A 262 -2.75 0.52 -2.50
C LYS A 262 -3.90 0.73 -1.54
N THR A 263 -4.30 1.98 -1.34
CA THR A 263 -5.47 2.31 -0.52
C THR A 263 -6.75 1.74 -1.16
N SER A 264 -6.88 1.81 -2.49
CA SER A 264 -8.04 1.26 -3.19
C SER A 264 -8.09 -0.27 -3.08
N THR A 265 -6.95 -0.95 -3.24
CA THR A 265 -6.86 -2.41 -3.02
C THR A 265 -7.21 -2.78 -1.58
N PHE A 266 -6.72 -2.03 -0.60
CA PHE A 266 -7.05 -2.24 0.81
C PHE A 266 -8.54 -2.11 1.09
N ILE A 267 -9.21 -1.08 0.55
CA ILE A 267 -10.65 -0.88 0.71
C ILE A 267 -11.43 -2.07 0.12
N LEU A 268 -11.08 -2.53 -1.07
CA LEU A 268 -11.71 -3.70 -1.68
C LEU A 268 -11.52 -4.97 -0.83
N SER A 269 -10.31 -5.19 -0.30
CA SER A 269 -10.05 -6.32 0.60
C SER A 269 -10.84 -6.22 1.90
N LEU A 270 -11.02 -5.01 2.43
CA LEU A 270 -11.85 -4.75 3.62
C LEU A 270 -13.33 -5.08 3.35
N GLU A 271 -13.88 -4.61 2.24
CA GLU A 271 -15.27 -4.90 1.84
C GLU A 271 -15.49 -6.41 1.73
N MET A 272 -14.62 -7.12 1.00
CA MET A 272 -14.71 -8.58 0.86
C MET A 272 -14.59 -9.31 2.21
N HIS A 273 -13.72 -8.83 3.11
CA HIS A 273 -13.56 -9.43 4.43
C HIS A 273 -14.81 -9.24 5.31
N LEU A 274 -15.39 -8.04 5.31
CA LEU A 274 -16.60 -7.76 6.07
C LEU A 274 -17.78 -8.60 5.53
N GLU A 275 -17.94 -8.69 4.21
CA GLU A 275 -18.97 -9.53 3.59
C GLU A 275 -18.80 -11.01 3.97
N ALA A 276 -17.57 -11.55 3.93
CA ALA A 276 -17.30 -12.92 4.34
C ALA A 276 -17.57 -13.18 5.84
N LEU A 277 -17.27 -12.21 6.72
CA LEU A 277 -17.56 -12.31 8.14
C LEU A 277 -19.07 -12.22 8.45
N GLU A 278 -19.79 -11.40 7.69
CA GLU A 278 -21.25 -11.31 7.74
C GLU A 278 -21.88 -12.65 7.32
N GLU A 279 -21.46 -13.23 6.19
CA GLU A 279 -21.96 -14.53 5.70
C GLU A 279 -21.69 -15.67 6.70
N SER A 280 -20.50 -15.70 7.29
CA SER A 280 -20.10 -16.72 8.27
C SER A 280 -20.62 -16.47 9.68
N ARG A 281 -21.32 -15.34 9.92
CA ARG A 281 -21.87 -14.94 11.23
C ARG A 281 -20.86 -14.99 12.38
N SER A 282 -19.60 -14.73 12.06
CA SER A 282 -18.48 -14.75 13.02
C SER A 282 -18.07 -13.35 13.47
N LEU A 283 -18.66 -12.31 12.88
CA LEU A 283 -18.41 -10.92 13.27
C LEU A 283 -18.91 -10.67 14.70
N THR A 284 -18.11 -9.96 15.50
CA THR A 284 -18.51 -9.51 16.84
C THR A 284 -18.34 -7.99 16.97
N PRO A 285 -19.08 -7.31 17.86
CA PRO A 285 -18.97 -5.86 18.04
C PRO A 285 -17.55 -5.39 18.40
N SER A 286 -16.81 -6.19 19.19
CA SER A 286 -15.42 -5.90 19.57
C SER A 286 -14.48 -6.01 18.37
N MET A 287 -14.60 -7.07 17.56
CA MET A 287 -13.77 -7.24 16.37
C MET A 287 -14.00 -6.09 15.39
N LEU A 288 -15.26 -5.70 15.17
CA LEU A 288 -15.59 -4.56 14.32
C LEU A 288 -14.94 -3.26 14.84
N SER A 289 -15.04 -2.99 16.15
CA SER A 289 -14.41 -1.83 16.78
C SER A 289 -12.89 -1.83 16.59
N ASP A 290 -12.24 -2.97 16.80
CA ASP A 290 -10.78 -3.12 16.68
C ASP A 290 -10.32 -2.93 15.23
N THR A 291 -11.02 -3.55 14.27
CA THR A 291 -10.76 -3.38 12.83
C THR A 291 -10.95 -1.94 12.41
N MET A 292 -12.02 -1.28 12.86
CA MET A 292 -12.24 0.14 12.60
C MET A 292 -11.11 0.99 13.17
N GLU A 293 -10.71 0.78 14.42
CA GLU A 293 -9.62 1.56 15.04
C GLU A 293 -8.32 1.46 14.22
N LYS A 294 -7.99 0.27 13.72
CA LYS A 294 -6.81 0.06 12.86
C LYS A 294 -6.96 0.76 11.50
N CYS A 295 -8.12 0.66 10.86
CA CYS A 295 -8.38 1.33 9.58
C CYS A 295 -8.34 2.87 9.72
N PHE A 296 -8.90 3.42 10.78
CA PHE A 296 -8.87 4.86 11.04
C PHE A 296 -7.46 5.35 11.40
N LYS A 297 -6.65 4.55 12.11
CA LYS A 297 -5.22 4.86 12.32
C LYS A 297 -4.45 4.98 11.01
N LEU A 298 -4.68 4.06 10.05
CA LEU A 298 -4.10 4.16 8.71
C LEU A 298 -4.58 5.42 7.98
N THR A 299 -5.87 5.75 8.16
CA THR A 299 -6.48 6.94 7.57
C THR A 299 -5.88 8.23 8.11
N ASP A 300 -5.67 8.33 9.41
CA ASP A 300 -5.07 9.49 10.06
C ASP A 300 -3.63 9.71 9.57
N TRP A 301 -2.87 8.62 9.40
CA TRP A 301 -1.52 8.70 8.83
C TRP A 301 -1.54 9.19 7.38
N LEU A 302 -2.38 8.61 6.52
CA LEU A 302 -2.51 9.06 5.13
C LEU A 302 -3.03 10.51 5.04
N ALA A 303 -3.94 10.92 5.93
CA ALA A 303 -4.43 12.29 6.01
C ALA A 303 -3.31 13.28 6.38
N SER A 304 -2.33 12.86 7.20
CA SER A 304 -1.14 13.67 7.50
C SER A 304 -0.27 13.96 6.26
N ILE A 305 -0.37 13.13 5.22
CA ILE A 305 0.31 13.27 3.93
C ILE A 305 -0.59 13.97 2.88
N GLY A 306 -1.85 14.26 3.24
CA GLY A 306 -2.83 14.90 2.36
C GLY A 306 -3.77 13.92 1.64
N PHE A 307 -3.79 12.65 2.05
CA PHE A 307 -4.70 11.61 1.53
C PHE A 307 -5.78 11.27 2.56
N ASP A 308 -6.94 11.90 2.49
CA ASP A 308 -8.08 11.56 3.35
C ASP A 308 -9.09 10.66 2.61
N PHE A 309 -9.23 9.41 3.07
CA PHE A 309 -10.21 8.45 2.60
C PHE A 309 -11.23 8.06 3.70
N SER A 310 -11.27 8.82 4.80
CA SER A 310 -12.23 8.60 5.89
C SER A 310 -13.68 8.63 5.41
N SER A 311 -13.95 9.42 4.37
CA SER A 311 -15.26 9.53 3.72
C SER A 311 -15.69 8.25 2.99
N GLN A 312 -14.74 7.44 2.52
CA GLN A 312 -15.01 6.16 1.83
C GLN A 312 -15.17 5.01 2.83
N LEU A 313 -14.41 4.99 3.92
CA LEU A 313 -14.52 3.95 4.96
C LEU A 313 -15.81 4.04 5.77
N LYS A 314 -16.26 5.25 6.11
CA LYS A 314 -17.43 5.46 6.99
C LYS A 314 -18.70 4.75 6.46
N PRO A 315 -19.08 4.88 5.17
CA PRO A 315 -20.22 4.15 4.60
C PRO A 315 -20.09 2.62 4.65
N ILE A 316 -18.88 2.07 4.42
CA ILE A 316 -18.65 0.62 4.42
C ILE A 316 -18.98 0.03 5.79
N PHE A 317 -18.37 0.59 6.85
CA PHE A 317 -18.67 0.15 8.22
C PHE A 317 -20.10 0.47 8.64
N ALA A 318 -20.68 1.59 8.19
CA ALA A 318 -22.06 1.92 8.50
C ALA A 318 -23.04 0.89 7.91
N LYS A 319 -22.81 0.43 6.67
CA LYS A 319 -23.58 -0.61 6.02
C LYS A 319 -23.53 -1.91 6.83
N SER A 320 -22.35 -2.41 7.16
CA SER A 320 -22.17 -3.63 7.97
C SER A 320 -22.89 -3.56 9.31
N VAL A 321 -22.78 -2.44 10.03
CA VAL A 321 -23.51 -2.25 11.30
C VAL A 321 -25.02 -2.27 11.09
N ILE A 322 -25.53 -1.59 10.06
CA ILE A 322 -26.97 -1.52 9.79
C ILE A 322 -27.52 -2.91 9.47
N GLU A 323 -26.82 -3.69 8.65
CA GLU A 323 -27.24 -5.05 8.28
C GLU A 323 -27.28 -5.99 9.48
N GLU A 324 -26.26 -5.91 10.34
CA GLU A 324 -26.18 -6.73 11.55
C GLU A 324 -27.23 -6.33 12.59
N VAL A 325 -27.51 -5.03 12.75
CA VAL A 325 -28.62 -4.55 13.60
C VAL A 325 -29.96 -5.04 13.05
N LYS A 326 -30.20 -4.89 11.74
CA LYS A 326 -31.45 -5.35 11.10
C LYS A 326 -31.65 -6.85 11.29
N PHE A 327 -30.60 -7.65 11.10
CA PHE A 327 -30.63 -9.08 11.30
C PHE A 327 -30.94 -9.46 12.76
N ASN A 328 -30.22 -8.89 13.72
CA ASN A 328 -30.41 -9.19 15.14
C ASN A 328 -31.80 -8.77 15.65
N VAL A 329 -32.28 -7.59 15.24
CA VAL A 329 -33.64 -7.12 15.57
C VAL A 329 -34.70 -8.03 14.94
N GLN A 330 -34.52 -8.46 13.69
CA GLN A 330 -35.45 -9.38 13.03
C GLN A 330 -35.47 -10.75 13.73
N SER A 331 -34.30 -11.33 14.00
CA SER A 331 -34.18 -12.61 14.70
C SER A 331 -34.83 -12.56 16.09
N ALA A 332 -34.62 -11.47 16.84
CA ALA A 332 -35.26 -11.26 18.14
C ALA A 332 -36.80 -11.20 18.03
N THR A 333 -37.31 -10.57 16.97
CA THR A 333 -38.75 -10.48 16.70
C THR A 333 -39.35 -11.84 16.36
N GLU A 334 -38.70 -12.62 15.50
CA GLU A 334 -39.16 -13.94 15.08
C GLU A 334 -39.11 -14.96 16.22
N GLN A 335 -38.06 -14.88 17.05
CA GLN A 335 -37.95 -15.68 18.27
C GLN A 335 -39.06 -15.33 19.26
N PHE A 336 -39.33 -14.03 19.47
CA PHE A 336 -40.44 -13.58 20.29
C PHE A 336 -41.78 -14.13 19.77
N GLU A 337 -42.10 -13.94 18.48
CA GLU A 337 -43.36 -14.40 17.88
C GLU A 337 -43.54 -15.93 18.06
N THR A 338 -42.47 -16.68 17.85
CA THR A 338 -42.45 -18.14 17.99
C THR A 338 -42.67 -18.58 19.44
N ASP A 339 -41.92 -18.00 20.38
CA ASP A 339 -41.99 -18.36 21.80
C ASP A 339 -43.32 -17.88 22.42
N PHE A 340 -43.81 -16.72 22.01
CA PHE A 340 -45.11 -16.19 22.40
C PHE A 340 -46.25 -17.13 21.96
N THR A 341 -46.23 -17.60 20.71
CA THR A 341 -47.23 -18.55 20.18
C THR A 341 -47.18 -19.90 20.91
N LYS A 342 -45.97 -20.39 21.23
CA LYS A 342 -45.79 -21.64 21.99
C LYS A 342 -46.31 -21.53 23.43
N LEU A 343 -46.09 -20.39 24.09
CA LEU A 343 -46.52 -20.18 25.47
C LEU A 343 -48.04 -20.02 25.54
N ILE A 344 -48.64 -19.22 24.64
CA ILE A 344 -50.09 -19.06 24.58
C ILE A 344 -50.80 -20.38 24.30
N SER A 345 -50.28 -21.21 23.39
CA SER A 345 -50.88 -22.53 23.11
C SER A 345 -50.83 -23.50 24.29
N LYS A 346 -49.93 -23.30 25.26
CA LYS A 346 -49.90 -24.05 26.53
C LYS A 346 -50.84 -23.48 27.58
N SER A 347 -50.71 -22.19 27.89
CA SER A 347 -51.56 -21.41 28.82
C SER A 347 -51.04 -19.98 28.91
N ILE A 348 -51.93 -19.00 29.09
CA ILE A 348 -51.56 -17.59 29.32
C ILE A 348 -50.74 -17.40 30.62
N GLU A 349 -50.97 -18.24 31.63
CA GLU A 349 -50.18 -18.22 32.87
C GLU A 349 -48.72 -18.63 32.65
N SER A 350 -48.42 -19.35 31.55
CA SER A 350 -47.05 -19.70 31.20
C SER A 350 -46.20 -18.52 30.75
N LEU A 351 -46.82 -17.37 30.42
CA LEU A 351 -46.12 -16.10 30.15
C LEU A 351 -45.48 -15.48 31.41
N LEU A 352 -45.87 -15.95 32.60
CA LEU A 352 -45.34 -15.53 33.89
C LEU A 352 -44.28 -16.49 34.44
N LEU A 353 -44.11 -17.67 33.81
CA LEU A 353 -43.15 -18.67 34.25
C LEU A 353 -41.73 -18.26 33.82
N PRO A 354 -40.71 -18.49 34.67
CA PRO A 354 -39.32 -18.29 34.29
C PRO A 354 -39.01 -19.12 33.05
N ILE A 355 -38.48 -18.47 32.03
CA ILE A 355 -37.96 -19.15 30.83
C ILE A 355 -36.52 -19.57 31.16
N ASP A 356 -36.11 -20.78 30.76
CA ASP A 356 -34.72 -21.22 30.91
C ASP A 356 -33.80 -20.28 30.11
N ASP A 357 -33.14 -19.38 30.83
CA ASP A 357 -32.18 -18.42 30.29
C ASP A 357 -30.95 -19.17 29.77
N LYS A 358 -30.98 -19.59 28.51
CA LYS A 358 -29.74 -19.95 27.79
C LYS A 358 -28.77 -18.76 27.70
N ILE A 359 -29.25 -17.54 27.97
CA ILE A 359 -28.49 -16.30 28.03
C ILE A 359 -27.91 -16.11 29.43
N LEU A 360 -27.05 -17.03 29.88
CA LEU A 360 -26.08 -16.74 30.94
C LEU A 360 -24.80 -16.26 30.27
N ARG A 361 -24.67 -14.93 30.13
CA ARG A 361 -23.40 -14.16 30.10
C ARG A 361 -23.69 -12.66 29.93
N ILE A 362 -24.32 -12.04 30.92
CA ILE A 362 -24.21 -10.59 31.08
C ILE A 362 -23.85 -10.25 32.52
N SER A 363 -22.69 -10.73 32.94
CA SER A 363 -22.11 -10.42 34.25
C SER A 363 -21.67 -8.95 34.40
N ASN A 364 -21.82 -8.10 33.39
CA ASN A 364 -21.40 -6.70 33.38
C ASN A 364 -22.40 -5.76 32.66
N MET A 365 -23.70 -5.81 33.01
CA MET A 365 -24.65 -4.79 32.52
C MET A 365 -24.31 -3.42 33.09
N ARG A 366 -24.23 -2.40 32.23
CA ARG A 366 -24.10 -1.01 32.69
C ARG A 366 -25.37 -0.60 33.45
N PRO A 367 -25.33 0.37 34.37
CA PRO A 367 -26.53 0.84 35.08
C PRO A 367 -27.63 1.33 34.12
N GLU A 368 -27.24 1.86 32.95
CA GLU A 368 -28.12 2.32 31.88
C GLU A 368 -28.79 1.18 31.08
N GLU A 369 -28.25 -0.04 31.15
CA GLU A 369 -28.76 -1.24 30.47
C GLU A 369 -29.69 -2.06 31.39
N GLN A 370 -29.86 -1.66 32.65
CA GLN A 370 -30.70 -2.38 33.61
C GLN A 370 -32.18 -2.28 33.22
N ILE A 371 -32.80 -3.44 32.97
CA ILE A 371 -34.21 -3.55 32.59
C ILE A 371 -35.10 -3.10 33.76
N PRO A 372 -36.17 -2.31 33.51
CA PRO A 372 -37.17 -1.96 34.52
C PRO A 372 -37.70 -3.19 35.25
N LYS A 373 -37.75 -3.12 36.60
CA LYS A 373 -38.23 -4.22 37.46
C LYS A 373 -39.63 -4.71 37.10
N SER A 374 -40.49 -3.84 36.56
CA SER A 374 -41.82 -4.23 36.10
C SER A 374 -41.80 -5.20 34.90
N ILE A 375 -40.84 -5.04 33.98
CA ILE A 375 -40.66 -5.92 32.80
C ILE A 375 -40.01 -7.25 33.20
N GLU A 376 -39.22 -7.26 34.29
CA GLU A 376 -38.64 -8.48 34.83
C GLU A 376 -39.69 -9.52 35.24
N HIS A 377 -40.91 -9.08 35.57
CA HIS A 377 -42.05 -9.96 35.85
C HIS A 377 -42.57 -10.72 34.61
N TYR A 378 -42.14 -10.31 33.40
CA TYR A 378 -42.51 -10.93 32.14
C TYR A 378 -41.27 -11.41 31.39
N PRO A 379 -40.85 -12.67 31.59
CA PRO A 379 -39.60 -13.21 31.05
C PRO A 379 -39.44 -13.08 29.53
N ILE A 380 -40.53 -13.19 28.76
CA ILE A 380 -40.46 -13.06 27.30
C ILE A 380 -40.10 -11.65 26.83
N PHE A 381 -40.58 -10.61 27.51
CA PHE A 381 -40.22 -9.23 27.21
C PHE A 381 -38.84 -8.88 27.75
N LYS A 382 -38.42 -9.48 28.87
CA LYS A 382 -37.05 -9.37 29.36
C LYS A 382 -36.07 -9.90 28.32
N ILE A 383 -36.27 -11.12 27.82
CA ILE A 383 -35.42 -11.73 26.79
C ILE A 383 -35.41 -10.89 25.51
N TYR A 384 -36.58 -10.44 25.06
CA TYR A 384 -36.68 -9.55 23.90
C TYR A 384 -35.90 -8.23 24.10
N CYS A 385 -36.05 -7.56 25.25
CA CYS A 385 -35.29 -6.35 25.55
C CYS A 385 -33.78 -6.60 25.58
N LEU A 386 -33.33 -7.75 26.09
CA LEU A 386 -31.91 -8.13 26.07
C LEU A 386 -31.37 -8.26 24.65
N TYR A 387 -32.09 -8.96 23.76
CA TYR A 387 -31.70 -9.04 22.36
C TYR A 387 -31.68 -7.68 21.65
N MET A 388 -32.61 -6.78 22.01
CA MET A 388 -32.62 -5.41 21.50
C MET A 388 -31.40 -4.62 21.98
N ILE A 389 -31.01 -4.74 23.26
CA ILE A 389 -29.78 -4.14 23.79
C ILE A 389 -28.56 -4.70 23.06
N ASP A 390 -28.49 -6.02 22.85
CA ASP A 390 -27.40 -6.66 22.13
C ASP A 390 -27.28 -6.15 20.68
N SER A 391 -28.40 -5.97 19.98
CA SER A 391 -28.39 -5.35 18.65
C SER A 391 -27.83 -3.93 18.68
N MET A 392 -28.15 -3.15 19.72
CA MET A 392 -27.68 -1.78 19.87
C MET A 392 -26.21 -1.67 20.31
N ARG A 393 -25.60 -2.73 20.87
CA ARG A 393 -24.16 -2.77 21.18
C ARG A 393 -23.29 -2.61 19.94
N TRP A 394 -23.77 -3.05 18.77
CA TRP A 394 -23.13 -2.81 17.47
C TRP A 394 -23.02 -1.32 17.12
N VAL A 395 -24.09 -0.56 17.37
CA VAL A 395 -24.09 0.89 17.17
C VAL A 395 -23.18 1.58 18.18
N GLN A 396 -23.16 1.09 19.43
CA GLN A 396 -22.31 1.65 20.46
C GLN A 396 -20.82 1.46 20.17
N ALA A 397 -20.43 0.31 19.62
CA ALA A 397 -19.06 0.03 19.21
C ALA A 397 -18.53 1.03 18.18
N THR A 398 -19.40 1.62 17.36
CA THR A 398 -19.02 2.52 16.26
C THR A 398 -19.20 4.01 16.57
N LYS A 399 -19.70 4.35 17.77
CA LYS A 399 -20.11 5.71 18.18
C LYS A 399 -18.98 6.76 18.08
N THR A 400 -17.73 6.36 18.23
CA THR A 400 -16.57 7.28 18.20
C THR A 400 -16.13 7.65 16.78
N MET A 401 -16.43 6.80 15.79
CA MET A 401 -15.86 6.90 14.44
C MET A 401 -16.89 7.22 13.35
N ILE A 402 -18.15 6.78 13.52
CA ILE A 402 -19.24 6.99 12.55
C ILE A 402 -20.18 8.07 13.07
N SER A 403 -20.65 8.94 12.16
CA SER A 403 -21.67 9.94 12.49
C SER A 403 -22.98 9.24 12.90
N PRO A 404 -23.55 9.56 14.07
CA PRO A 404 -24.81 8.97 14.53
C PRO A 404 -25.97 9.17 13.53
N LEU A 405 -25.93 10.23 12.73
CA LEU A 405 -26.94 10.53 11.72
C LEU A 405 -27.01 9.45 10.61
N SER A 406 -25.85 8.86 10.26
CA SER A 406 -25.77 7.86 9.19
C SER A 406 -26.44 6.55 9.55
N LEU A 407 -26.54 6.23 10.85
CA LEU A 407 -27.08 4.97 11.35
C LEU A 407 -28.53 5.12 11.84
N CYS A 408 -28.86 6.30 12.36
CA CYS A 408 -30.12 6.61 13.03
C CYS A 408 -31.36 6.17 12.23
N LEU A 409 -31.46 6.56 10.96
CA LEU A 409 -32.65 6.33 10.14
C LEU A 409 -33.00 4.85 9.98
N ASP A 410 -32.00 4.05 9.59
CA ASP A 410 -32.17 2.63 9.37
C ASP A 410 -32.40 1.86 10.66
N VAL A 411 -31.71 2.25 11.74
CA VAL A 411 -31.84 1.61 13.05
C VAL A 411 -33.23 1.87 13.63
N TYR A 412 -33.70 3.11 13.67
CA TYR A 412 -35.06 3.42 14.15
C TYR A 412 -36.14 2.78 13.27
N ALA A 413 -35.94 2.71 11.95
CA ALA A 413 -36.88 2.02 11.06
C ALA A 413 -36.99 0.52 11.39
N ALA A 414 -35.86 -0.16 11.64
CA ALA A 414 -35.84 -1.56 12.04
C ALA A 414 -36.52 -1.79 13.40
N LEU A 415 -36.21 -0.95 14.39
CA LEU A 415 -36.79 -1.01 15.73
C LEU A 415 -38.31 -0.75 15.71
N ASN A 416 -38.76 0.31 15.01
CA ASN A 416 -40.18 0.61 14.86
C ASN A 416 -40.94 -0.53 14.18
N GLY A 417 -40.35 -1.14 13.15
CA GLY A 417 -40.91 -2.32 12.49
C GLY A 417 -41.07 -3.51 13.43
N SER A 418 -40.04 -3.81 14.22
CA SER A 418 -40.01 -4.89 15.20
C SER A 418 -41.05 -4.71 16.32
N LEU A 419 -41.05 -3.55 16.98
CA LEU A 419 -41.99 -3.24 18.07
C LEU A 419 -43.45 -3.26 17.59
N THR A 420 -43.69 -2.77 16.37
CA THR A 420 -45.03 -2.84 15.76
C THR A 420 -45.46 -4.28 15.49
N ARG A 421 -44.55 -5.18 15.09
CA ARG A 421 -44.84 -6.61 14.90
C ARG A 421 -45.19 -7.31 16.21
N VAL A 422 -44.40 -7.07 17.27
CA VAL A 422 -44.69 -7.58 18.62
C VAL A 422 -46.09 -7.14 19.08
N MET A 423 -46.44 -5.87 18.87
CA MET A 423 -47.75 -5.34 19.21
C MET A 423 -48.89 -5.92 18.37
N LYS A 424 -48.66 -6.18 17.09
CA LYS A 424 -49.63 -6.90 16.24
C LYS A 424 -49.86 -8.32 16.74
N ALA A 425 -48.80 -9.05 17.13
CA ALA A 425 -48.92 -10.39 17.69
C ALA A 425 -49.76 -10.38 18.98
N LEU A 426 -49.50 -9.44 19.89
CA LEU A 426 -50.31 -9.23 21.10
C LEU A 426 -51.78 -8.90 20.78
N ALA A 427 -52.01 -8.01 19.82
CA ALA A 427 -53.35 -7.59 19.42
C ALA A 427 -54.19 -8.74 18.83
N VAL A 428 -53.57 -9.62 18.03
CA VAL A 428 -54.27 -10.79 17.47
C VAL A 428 -54.81 -11.69 18.57
N VAL A 429 -54.00 -11.97 19.60
CA VAL A 429 -54.38 -12.84 20.72
C VAL A 429 -55.45 -12.20 21.61
N LEU A 430 -55.32 -10.89 21.85
CA LEU A 430 -56.34 -10.12 22.59
C LEU A 430 -57.72 -10.16 21.92
N ASN A 431 -57.77 -10.19 20.59
CA ASN A 431 -59.03 -10.25 19.83
C ASN A 431 -59.64 -11.66 19.80
N THR A 432 -58.86 -12.71 20.06
CA THR A 432 -59.34 -14.10 20.03
C THR A 432 -59.84 -14.60 21.39
N ASP A 433 -59.28 -14.12 22.51
CA ASP A 433 -59.58 -14.61 23.86
C ASP A 433 -60.65 -13.79 24.58
N ASN A 434 -61.92 -14.21 24.48
CA ASN A 434 -63.03 -13.32 24.82
C ASN A 434 -63.51 -13.24 26.28
N ASN A 435 -63.09 -14.04 27.28
CA ASN A 435 -63.77 -13.93 28.61
C ASN A 435 -62.99 -14.14 29.92
N THR A 436 -61.83 -14.81 30.00
CA THR A 436 -61.19 -15.05 31.34
C THR A 436 -59.78 -14.47 31.49
N ASN A 437 -58.98 -14.45 30.42
CA ASN A 437 -57.57 -14.02 30.48
C ASN A 437 -57.30 -12.62 29.90
N HIS A 438 -58.35 -11.95 29.43
CA HIS A 438 -58.32 -10.58 28.92
C HIS A 438 -57.68 -9.55 29.89
N PRO A 439 -57.87 -9.58 31.23
CA PRO A 439 -57.23 -8.60 32.13
C PRO A 439 -55.71 -8.79 32.25
N ILE A 440 -55.21 -10.02 32.12
CA ILE A 440 -53.77 -10.32 32.22
C ILE A 440 -53.06 -9.90 30.93
N LEU A 441 -53.61 -10.27 29.78
CA LEU A 441 -53.08 -9.87 28.47
C LEU A 441 -53.14 -8.36 28.25
N SER A 442 -54.21 -7.69 28.70
CA SER A 442 -54.30 -6.23 28.63
C SER A 442 -53.25 -5.57 29.52
N LYS A 443 -53.03 -6.06 30.75
CA LYS A 443 -51.96 -5.57 31.62
C LYS A 443 -50.57 -5.75 31.01
N ILE A 444 -50.33 -6.88 30.35
CA ILE A 444 -49.10 -7.17 29.61
C ILE A 444 -48.88 -6.16 28.47
N ALA A 445 -49.92 -5.92 27.65
CA ALA A 445 -49.86 -4.96 26.56
C ALA A 445 -49.64 -3.52 27.05
N VAL A 446 -50.26 -3.15 28.18
CA VAL A 446 -50.02 -1.87 28.87
C VAL A 446 -48.55 -1.78 29.27
N SER A 447 -48.01 -2.76 30.00
CA SER A 447 -46.62 -2.72 30.47
C SER A 447 -45.61 -2.65 29.32
N PHE A 448 -45.89 -3.30 28.19
CA PHE A 448 -45.02 -3.19 27.02
C PHE A 448 -44.99 -1.76 26.46
N LEU A 449 -46.16 -1.13 26.30
CA LEU A 449 -46.25 0.25 25.78
C LEU A 449 -45.76 1.31 26.75
N THR A 450 -45.98 1.15 28.05
CA THR A 450 -45.64 2.18 29.05
C THR A 450 -44.24 2.03 29.64
N GLU A 451 -43.65 0.83 29.58
CA GLU A 451 -42.35 0.57 30.21
C GLU A 451 -41.32 0.05 29.21
N ALA A 452 -41.65 -0.93 28.36
CA ALA A 452 -40.66 -1.53 27.44
C ALA A 452 -40.29 -0.61 26.27
N VAL A 453 -41.29 -0.02 25.59
CA VAL A 453 -41.02 0.91 24.48
C VAL A 453 -40.29 2.18 24.97
N PRO A 454 -40.68 2.82 26.09
CA PRO A 454 -39.95 3.97 26.61
C PRO A 454 -38.55 3.61 27.12
N PHE A 455 -38.34 2.39 27.64
CA PHE A 455 -37.00 1.92 28.00
C PHE A 455 -36.07 1.84 26.78
N ILE A 456 -36.53 1.21 25.70
CA ILE A 456 -35.76 1.14 24.44
C ILE A 456 -35.56 2.56 23.87
N ALA A 457 -36.57 3.43 23.94
CA ALA A 457 -36.46 4.82 23.49
C ALA A 457 -35.38 5.59 24.27
N ASN A 458 -35.35 5.47 25.59
CA ASN A 458 -34.33 6.10 26.44
C ASN A 458 -32.92 5.56 26.11
N TYR A 459 -32.81 4.26 25.86
CA TYR A 459 -31.55 3.66 25.45
C TYR A 459 -31.09 4.17 24.07
N CYS A 460 -32.01 4.31 23.12
CA CYS A 460 -31.73 4.95 21.84
C CYS A 460 -31.33 6.42 21.99
N GLU A 461 -31.92 7.18 22.93
CA GLU A 461 -31.53 8.57 23.22
C GLU A 461 -30.10 8.68 23.81
N LEU A 462 -29.61 7.66 24.52
CA LEU A 462 -28.21 7.59 25.00
C LEU A 462 -27.22 7.36 23.84
N ILE A 463 -27.61 6.53 22.87
CA ILE A 463 -26.79 6.21 21.70
C ILE A 463 -26.82 7.35 20.68
N PHE A 464 -28.03 7.87 20.43
CA PHE A 464 -28.34 8.95 19.49
C PHE A 464 -28.89 10.17 20.25
N PRO A 465 -28.03 11.07 20.75
CA PRO A 465 -28.50 12.24 21.47
C PRO A 465 -29.35 13.13 20.56
N GLU A 466 -30.61 13.38 20.98
CA GLU A 466 -31.57 14.23 20.25
C GLU A 466 -30.94 15.58 19.85
N LYS A 467 -30.16 16.19 20.74
CA LYS A 467 -29.46 17.46 20.50
C LYS A 467 -28.48 17.39 19.32
N VAL A 468 -27.75 16.28 19.18
CA VAL A 468 -26.74 16.11 18.12
C VAL A 468 -27.43 15.91 16.78
N MET A 469 -28.51 15.12 16.77
CA MET A 469 -29.33 14.92 15.57
C MET A 469 -30.00 16.20 15.09
N LEU A 470 -30.62 16.96 16.01
CA LEU A 470 -31.32 18.20 15.68
C LEU A 470 -30.37 19.28 15.15
N ASN A 471 -29.19 19.40 15.76
CA ASN A 471 -28.16 20.32 15.28
C ASN A 471 -27.67 19.93 13.88
N ALA A 472 -27.55 18.63 13.58
CA ALA A 472 -27.13 18.16 12.26
C ALA A 472 -28.19 18.40 11.16
N ILE A 473 -29.48 18.38 11.53
CA ILE A 473 -30.60 18.63 10.60
C ILE A 473 -30.92 20.14 10.51
N GLY A 474 -30.39 20.97 11.42
CA GLY A 474 -30.63 22.41 11.46
C GLY A 474 -31.99 22.79 12.04
N LEU A 475 -32.62 21.91 12.82
CA LEU A 475 -33.94 22.13 13.44
C LEU A 475 -33.80 22.52 14.92
N THR A 476 -34.64 23.44 15.38
CA THR A 476 -34.75 23.71 16.83
C THR A 476 -35.58 22.62 17.53
N ARG A 477 -35.34 22.42 18.83
CA ARG A 477 -36.08 21.44 19.65
C ARG A 477 -37.59 21.68 19.66
N THR A 478 -38.00 22.93 19.52
CA THR A 478 -39.41 23.36 19.44
C THR A 478 -40.04 23.01 18.09
N GLU A 479 -39.31 23.21 16.98
CA GLU A 479 -39.76 22.84 15.64
C GLU A 479 -39.88 21.33 15.48
N PHE A 480 -38.92 20.58 16.03
CA PHE A 480 -38.98 19.12 16.01
C PHE A 480 -40.16 18.56 16.80
N LYS A 481 -40.44 19.09 18.00
CA LYS A 481 -41.64 18.72 18.77
C LYS A 481 -42.94 19.02 18.01
N ASN A 482 -43.00 20.16 17.32
CA ASN A 482 -44.15 20.53 16.49
C ASN A 482 -44.31 19.60 15.28
N LEU A 483 -43.21 19.18 14.64
CA LEU A 483 -43.22 18.19 13.56
C LEU A 483 -43.67 16.81 14.05
N CYS A 484 -43.22 16.37 15.22
CA CYS A 484 -43.69 15.12 15.85
C CYS A 484 -45.21 15.13 16.13
N LEU A 485 -45.77 16.29 16.46
CA LEU A 485 -47.20 16.44 16.77
C LEU A 485 -48.07 16.55 15.52
N ASN A 486 -47.58 17.26 14.48
CA ASN A 486 -48.38 17.63 13.31
C ASN A 486 -48.16 16.72 12.09
N GLU A 487 -46.97 16.14 11.91
CA GLU A 487 -46.61 15.31 10.75
C GLU A 487 -45.75 14.09 11.18
N PRO A 488 -46.30 13.14 11.97
CA PRO A 488 -45.55 12.01 12.52
C PRO A 488 -44.91 11.11 11.43
N GLU A 489 -45.47 11.08 10.22
CA GLU A 489 -44.92 10.31 9.10
C GLU A 489 -43.55 10.78 8.65
N LYS A 490 -43.23 12.08 8.78
CA LYS A 490 -41.92 12.64 8.40
C LYS A 490 -40.83 12.39 9.43
N VAL A 491 -41.21 12.07 10.68
CA VAL A 491 -40.29 11.86 11.80
C VAL A 491 -40.13 10.37 12.16
N ARG A 492 -40.82 9.49 11.44
CA ARG A 492 -40.90 8.03 11.66
C ARG A 492 -39.56 7.32 11.80
N ASN A 493 -38.49 7.87 11.21
CA ASN A 493 -37.16 7.27 11.21
C ASN A 493 -36.19 7.97 12.18
N PHE A 494 -36.64 8.98 12.93
CA PHE A 494 -35.80 9.75 13.87
C PHE A 494 -36.14 9.49 15.34
N ARG A 495 -37.25 8.78 15.62
CA ARG A 495 -37.67 8.39 16.96
C ARG A 495 -38.57 7.15 16.92
N LEU A 496 -38.69 6.46 18.04
CA LEU A 496 -39.74 5.46 18.22
C LEU A 496 -41.11 6.13 18.30
N ASP A 497 -42.02 5.76 17.41
CA ASP A 497 -43.38 6.33 17.36
C ASP A 497 -44.34 5.45 18.16
N LEU A 498 -44.56 5.82 19.42
CA LEU A 498 -45.50 5.16 20.33
C LEU A 498 -46.93 5.09 19.75
N ARG A 499 -47.35 6.07 18.93
CA ARG A 499 -48.69 6.07 18.33
C ARG A 499 -48.80 4.99 17.27
N GLN A 500 -47.80 4.87 16.40
CA GLN A 500 -47.76 3.82 15.37
C GLN A 500 -47.61 2.42 15.99
N ILE A 501 -46.75 2.27 16.98
CA ILE A 501 -46.53 0.99 17.68
C ILE A 501 -47.81 0.54 18.40
N GLY A 502 -48.58 1.49 18.96
CA GLY A 502 -49.85 1.24 19.65
C GLY A 502 -51.09 1.09 18.75
N GLN A 503 -51.04 1.51 17.48
CA GLN A 503 -52.17 1.42 16.53
C GLN A 503 -52.86 0.05 16.49
N PRO A 504 -52.15 -1.10 16.50
CA PRO A 504 -52.77 -2.42 16.45
C PRO A 504 -53.75 -2.71 17.61
N ILE A 505 -53.58 -2.07 18.77
CA ILE A 505 -54.42 -2.26 19.98
C ILE A 505 -55.53 -1.20 20.10
N ARG A 506 -55.55 -0.20 19.21
CA ARG A 506 -56.54 0.90 19.25
C ARG A 506 -58.00 0.42 19.22
N GLY A 507 -58.28 -0.70 18.56
CA GLY A 507 -59.61 -1.31 18.50
C GLY A 507 -60.04 -2.03 19.78
N THR A 508 -59.10 -2.55 20.57
CA THR A 508 -59.38 -3.35 21.78
C THR A 508 -59.26 -2.55 23.08
N MET A 509 -58.42 -1.50 23.13
CA MET A 509 -58.24 -0.67 24.32
C MET A 509 -58.17 0.84 23.98
N PRO A 510 -59.29 1.47 23.58
CA PRO A 510 -59.30 2.88 23.18
C PRO A 510 -58.88 3.85 24.30
N ALA A 511 -59.17 3.53 25.57
CA ALA A 511 -58.81 4.36 26.73
C ALA A 511 -57.28 4.48 26.94
N LEU A 512 -56.51 3.45 26.56
CA LEU A 512 -55.06 3.45 26.69
C LEU A 512 -54.39 4.31 25.61
N MET A 513 -54.93 4.28 24.39
CA MET A 513 -54.47 5.16 23.31
C MET A 513 -54.78 6.63 23.62
N GLN A 514 -55.94 6.91 24.24
CA GLN A 514 -56.30 8.26 24.66
C GLN A 514 -55.37 8.80 25.77
N ALA A 515 -54.85 7.93 26.63
CA ALA A 515 -53.85 8.27 27.67
C ALA A 515 -52.41 8.38 27.13
N LEU A 516 -52.09 7.74 26.00
CA LEU A 516 -50.81 7.91 25.29
C LEU A 516 -50.83 9.11 24.34
N GLU A 517 -52.02 9.62 23.98
CA GLU A 517 -52.24 10.79 23.14
C GLU A 517 -52.18 12.13 23.93
N SER A 518 -52.45 12.08 25.24
CA SER A 518 -52.31 13.21 26.20
C SER A 518 -50.90 13.34 26.75
#